data_AF-A0A8J5ZRH5-F1
#
_entry.id   AF-A0A8J5ZRH5-F1
#
_cell.length_a   1.000
_cell.length_b   1.000
_cell.length_c   1.000
_cell.angle_alpha   90.00
_cell.angle_beta   90.00
_cell.angle_gamma   90.00
#
_symmetry.space_group_name_H-M   'P 1'
#
loop_
_entity.id
_entity.type
_entity.pdbx_description
1 polymer ?
#
loop_
_entity_poly.entity_id
_entity_poly.type
_entity_poly.pdbx_seq_one_letter_code
_entity_poly.pdbx_strand_id
1 'polypeptide(L)'
;ELEAMSRYTSPVNPAVFPHLTVVLLAIGMFFTAWFFVYPFTARPAGQNYYEVTSTKYTRDIYKELLISLVASLFMGFGVLFLLLWVGIYV
;
A
#
# COMPACT_ATOMS: atom_id res chain seq x y z
N GLU A 1 9.30 2.05 43.99
CA GLU A 1 8.57 2.73 42.88
C GLU A 1 8.80 2.07 41.51
N LEU A 2 9.97 1.52 41.21
CA LEU A 2 10.22 0.74 39.97
C LEU A 2 9.56 -0.65 39.95
N GLU A 3 9.22 -1.24 41.10
CA GLU A 3 8.57 -2.56 41.20
C GLU A 3 7.09 -2.56 40.80
N ALA A 4 6.46 -1.38 40.66
CA ALA A 4 5.09 -1.22 40.22
C ALA A 4 4.96 -1.03 38.68
N MET A 5 6.08 -0.95 37.95
CA MET A 5 6.02 -0.86 36.49
C MET A 5 5.67 -2.21 35.88
N SER A 6 4.51 -2.28 35.23
CA SER A 6 4.13 -3.43 34.42
C SER A 6 5.14 -3.63 33.28
N ARG A 7 5.48 -4.89 33.02
CA ARG A 7 6.42 -5.24 31.95
C ARG A 7 5.88 -4.73 30.63
N TYR A 8 6.66 -3.88 29.94
CA TYR A 8 6.30 -3.43 28.60
C TYR A 8 6.33 -4.62 27.65
N THR A 9 5.15 -5.11 27.31
CA THR A 9 4.97 -6.05 26.22
C THR A 9 4.72 -5.26 24.95
N SER A 10 5.35 -5.68 23.84
CA SER A 10 5.07 -5.08 22.54
C SER A 10 3.56 -5.16 22.27
N PRO A 11 2.91 -4.05 21.85
CA PRO A 11 1.47 -4.05 21.56
C PRO A 11 1.10 -4.95 20.37
N VAL A 12 2.10 -5.33 19.56
CA VAL A 12 1.95 -6.28 18.45
C VAL A 12 2.97 -7.40 18.61
N ASN A 13 2.48 -8.65 18.60
CA ASN A 13 3.34 -9.82 18.70
C ASN A 13 4.24 -9.93 17.46
N PRO A 14 5.56 -10.10 17.61
CA PRO A 14 6.48 -10.27 16.47
C PRO A 14 6.07 -11.38 15.48
N ALA A 15 5.36 -12.41 15.95
CA ALA A 15 4.85 -13.48 15.09
C ALA A 15 3.82 -13.02 14.04
N VAL A 16 3.13 -11.89 14.26
CA VAL A 16 2.13 -11.38 13.31
C VAL A 16 2.67 -10.35 12.33
N PHE A 17 3.91 -9.85 12.52
CA PHE A 17 4.56 -8.94 11.58
C PHE A 17 4.61 -9.44 10.14
N PRO A 18 5.10 -10.66 9.83
CA PRO A 18 5.17 -11.13 8.44
C PRO A 18 3.80 -11.24 7.77
N HIS A 19 2.78 -11.68 8.53
CA HIS A 19 1.42 -11.80 8.01
C HIS A 19 0.82 -10.44 7.67
N LEU A 20 0.98 -9.45 8.55
CA LEU A 20 0.52 -8.09 8.31
C LEU A 20 1.27 -7.45 7.13
N THR A 21 2.60 -7.55 7.08
CA THR A 21 3.40 -7.03 5.97
C THR A 21 2.92 -7.53 4.62
N VAL A 22 2.72 -8.84 4.47
CA VAL A 22 2.30 -9.44 3.21
C VAL A 22 0.90 -8.97 2.80
N VAL A 23 -0.06 -8.92 3.73
CA VAL A 23 -1.43 -8.48 3.44
C VAL A 23 -1.46 -7.00 3.04
N LEU A 24 -0.81 -6.13 3.82
CA LEU A 24 -0.76 -4.69 3.54
C LEU A 24 -0.03 -4.39 2.23
N LEU A 25 1.09 -5.05 1.96
CA LEU A 25 1.82 -4.88 0.70
C LEU A 25 1.08 -5.46 -0.50
N ALA A 26 0.41 -6.61 -0.39
CA ALA A 26 -0.35 -7.19 -1.49
C ALA A 26 -1.49 -6.25 -1.92
N ILE A 27 -2.24 -5.72 -0.94
CA ILE A 27 -3.32 -4.76 -1.19
C ILE A 27 -2.76 -3.43 -1.72
N GLY A 28 -1.69 -2.92 -1.11
CA GLY A 28 -1.02 -1.69 -1.56
C GLY A 28 -0.48 -1.79 -2.99
N MET A 29 0.17 -2.90 -3.34
CA MET A 29 0.64 -3.19 -4.71
C MET A 29 -0.52 -3.32 -5.68
N PHE A 30 -1.63 -3.96 -5.29
CA PHE A 30 -2.82 -4.05 -6.12
C PHE A 30 -3.39 -2.67 -6.45
N PHE A 31 -3.59 -1.78 -5.46
CA PHE A 31 -4.09 -0.43 -5.71
C PHE A 31 -3.10 0.45 -6.48
N THR A 32 -1.80 0.28 -6.25
CA THR A 32 -0.76 1.01 -6.98
C THR A 32 -0.70 0.56 -8.44
N ALA A 33 -0.76 -0.75 -8.69
CA ALA A 33 -0.86 -1.31 -10.02
C ALA A 33 -2.17 -0.87 -10.70
N TRP A 34 -3.29 -0.83 -9.99
CA TRP A 34 -4.56 -0.33 -10.54
C TRP A 34 -4.48 1.15 -10.92
N PHE A 35 -3.82 1.99 -10.11
CA PHE A 35 -3.59 3.40 -10.41
C PHE A 35 -2.72 3.60 -11.66
N PHE A 36 -1.68 2.78 -11.84
CA PHE A 36 -0.80 2.84 -13.01
C PHE A 36 -1.34 2.10 -14.25
N VAL A 37 -2.18 1.07 -14.06
CA VAL A 37 -2.69 0.14 -15.08
C VAL A 37 -4.21 0.30 -15.25
N TYR A 38 -4.70 1.54 -15.28
CA TYR A 38 -6.08 1.84 -15.71
C TYR A 38 -6.40 1.47 -17.20
N PRO A 39 -5.69 0.57 -17.92
CA PRO A 39 -6.27 -0.11 -19.07
C PRO A 39 -6.41 -1.65 -18.91
N PHE A 40 -6.85 -2.19 -17.76
CA PHE A 40 -7.17 -3.64 -17.68
C PHE A 40 -8.56 -4.02 -18.22
N THR A 41 -9.54 -3.10 -18.29
CA THR A 41 -10.88 -3.42 -18.82
C THR A 41 -11.18 -2.83 -20.20
N ALA A 42 -10.20 -2.20 -20.83
CA ALA A 42 -10.32 -1.69 -22.19
C ALA A 42 -8.96 -1.73 -22.88
N ARG A 43 -8.66 -2.83 -23.59
CA ARG A 43 -7.61 -2.81 -24.60
C ARG A 43 -8.12 -3.46 -25.89
N PRO A 44 -8.34 -2.71 -26.97
CA PRO A 44 -8.15 -3.23 -28.31
C PRO A 44 -6.65 -3.35 -28.59
N ALA A 45 -6.27 -4.35 -29.38
CA ALA A 45 -4.90 -4.68 -29.69
C ALA A 45 -4.20 -3.56 -30.49
N GLY A 46 -2.97 -3.22 -30.10
CA GLY A 46 -1.99 -2.57 -30.98
C GLY A 46 -1.73 -1.07 -30.79
N GLN A 47 -1.27 -0.62 -29.62
CA GLN A 47 -0.43 0.58 -29.50
C GLN A 47 0.57 0.49 -28.33
N ASN A 48 1.73 1.13 -28.54
CA ASN A 48 2.90 1.16 -27.67
C ASN A 48 2.57 1.63 -26.24
N TYR A 49 3.27 1.02 -25.29
CA TYR A 49 3.03 1.02 -23.86
C TYR A 49 3.29 2.39 -23.19
N TYR A 50 2.34 3.33 -23.27
CA TYR A 50 2.29 4.49 -22.36
C TYR A 50 0.94 5.20 -22.48
N GLU A 51 -0.02 4.79 -21.66
CA GLU A 51 -1.17 5.63 -21.37
C GLU A 51 -1.14 5.98 -19.88
N VAL A 52 -0.37 7.01 -19.57
CA VAL A 52 -0.54 7.80 -18.34
C VAL A 52 -1.94 8.41 -18.42
N THR A 53 -2.85 7.79 -17.68
CA THR A 53 -4.30 8.01 -17.63
C THR A 53 -4.75 9.45 -17.96
N SER A 54 -5.31 9.62 -19.15
CA SER A 54 -6.62 10.26 -19.42
C SER A 54 -6.59 11.20 -20.64
N THR A 55 -7.45 10.87 -21.61
CA THR A 55 -7.97 11.83 -22.58
C THR A 55 -8.77 12.92 -21.86
N LYS A 56 -8.77 14.13 -22.43
CA LYS A 56 -9.00 15.45 -21.81
C LYS A 56 -10.42 15.72 -21.22
N TYR A 57 -11.38 14.78 -21.26
CA TYR A 57 -12.80 15.10 -21.06
C TYR A 57 -13.57 14.31 -19.98
N THR A 58 -12.96 13.36 -19.26
CA THR A 58 -13.64 12.54 -18.23
C THR A 58 -12.86 12.38 -16.91
N ARG A 59 -11.90 13.26 -16.62
CA ARG A 59 -11.09 13.18 -15.40
C ARG A 59 -11.89 13.52 -14.13
N ASP A 60 -12.24 12.50 -13.36
CA ASP A 60 -12.56 12.66 -11.95
C ASP A 60 -11.27 12.65 -11.11
N ILE A 61 -10.63 13.83 -11.01
CA ILE A 61 -9.44 14.06 -10.17
C ILE A 61 -9.68 13.57 -8.74
N TYR A 62 -10.91 13.73 -8.24
CA TYR A 62 -11.31 13.26 -6.91
C TYR A 62 -11.15 11.74 -6.77
N LYS A 63 -11.52 10.96 -7.79
CA LYS A 63 -11.45 9.50 -7.74
C LYS A 63 -10.01 8.99 -7.82
N GLU A 64 -9.20 9.59 -8.70
CA GLU A 64 -7.76 9.29 -8.82
C GLU A 64 -7.01 9.65 -7.53
N LEU A 65 -7.34 10.79 -6.92
CA LEU A 65 -6.74 11.24 -5.66
C LEU A 65 -7.13 10.31 -4.50
N LEU A 66 -8.39 9.87 -4.44
CA LEU A 66 -8.85 8.96 -3.39
C LEU A 66 -8.17 7.58 -3.50
N ILE A 67 -8.05 7.04 -4.71
CA ILE A 67 -7.36 5.77 -4.95
C ILE A 67 -5.86 5.86 -4.62
N SER A 68 -5.18 6.94 -5.04
CA SER A 68 -3.76 7.14 -4.73
C SER A 68 -3.50 7.40 -3.23
N LEU A 69 -4.42 8.07 -2.54
CA LEU A 69 -4.36 8.26 -1.09
C LEU A 69 -4.50 6.92 -0.36
N VAL A 70 -5.47 6.09 -0.75
CA VAL A 70 -5.65 4.76 -0.18
C VAL A 70 -4.42 3.89 -0.46
N ALA A 71 -3.92 3.88 -1.69
CA ALA A 71 -2.72 3.13 -2.07
C ALA A 71 -1.49 3.53 -1.23
N SER A 72 -1.25 4.84 -1.06
CA SER A 72 -0.10 5.34 -0.30
C SER A 72 -0.18 5.02 1.19
N LEU A 73 -1.37 5.02 1.78
CA LEU A 73 -1.58 4.57 3.16
C LEU A 73 -1.20 3.09 3.35
N PHE A 74 -1.74 2.21 2.51
CA PHE A 74 -1.48 0.77 2.60
C PHE A 74 -0.01 0.43 2.30
N MET A 75 0.61 1.10 1.33
CA MET A 75 2.04 0.95 1.04
C MET A 75 2.91 1.49 2.17
N GLY A 76 2.58 2.65 2.74
CA GLY A 76 3.33 3.24 3.86
C GLY A 76 3.35 2.33 5.08
N PHE A 77 2.19 1.84 5.50
CA PHE A 77 2.11 0.88 6.61
C PHE A 77 2.76 -0.47 6.25
N GLY A 78 2.58 -0.97 5.03
CA GLY A 78 3.23 -2.21 4.58
C GLY A 78 4.76 -2.14 4.65
N VAL A 79 5.35 -1.01 4.26
CA VAL A 79 6.81 -0.78 4.34
C VAL A 79 7.28 -0.66 5.80
N LEU A 80 6.52 0.00 6.69
CA LEU A 80 6.86 0.05 8.12
C LEU A 80 6.92 -1.36 8.74
N PHE A 81 5.92 -2.21 8.46
CA PHE A 81 5.94 -3.60 8.95
C PHE A 81 7.03 -4.44 8.27
N LEU A 82 7.40 -4.15 7.03
CA LEU A 82 8.53 -4.78 6.36
C LEU A 82 9.86 -4.44 7.04
N LEU A 83 10.08 -3.17 7.41
CA LEU A 83 11.27 -2.74 8.15
C LEU A 83 11.35 -3.43 9.52
N LEU A 84 10.22 -3.46 10.25
CA LEU A 84 10.13 -4.18 11.53
C LEU A 84 10.41 -5.68 11.34
N TRP A 85 9.96 -6.29 10.24
CA TRP A 85 10.17 -7.70 9.95
C TRP A 85 11.63 -8.05 9.61
N VAL A 86 12.35 -7.20 8.88
CA VAL A 86 13.79 -7.38 8.61
C VAL A 86 14.67 -7.11 9.86
N GLY A 87 14.06 -6.65 10.96
CA GLY A 87 14.74 -6.37 12.22
C GLY A 87 15.25 -4.94 12.35
N ILE A 88 14.80 -4.02 11.48
CA ILE A 88 15.05 -2.59 11.60
C ILE A 88 13.89 -1.98 12.39
N TYR A 89 14.14 -1.74 13.68
CA TYR A 89 13.20 -1.06 14.57
C TYR A 89 13.36 0.46 14.39
N VAL A 90 12.40 1.08 13.69
CA VAL A 90 12.28 2.54 13.51
C VAL A 90 11.54 3.17 14.67
#